data_AF-A0A0M3I877-F1
#
_entry.id   AF-A0A0M3I877-F1
#
_cell.length_a   1.000
_cell.length_b   1.000
_cell.length_c   1.000
_cell.angle_alpha   90.00
_cell.angle_beta   90.00
_cell.angle_gamma   90.00
#
_symmetry.space_group_name_H-M   'P 1'
#
loop_
_entity.id
_entity.type
_entity.pdbx_description
1 polymer ?
#
loop_
_entity_poly.entity_id
_entity_poly.type
_entity_poly.pdbx_seq_one_letter_code
_entity_poly.pdbx_strand_id
1 'polypeptide(L)' 'MMPIAQHLMTRFEQKYGAPWHCVVSDGQLGFYVRYDPAGHIYFAVGSTIIFLFRNQNP' A
#
# COMPACT_ATOMS: atom_id res chain seq x y z
N MET A 1 11.48 7.31 2.59
CA MET A 1 10.40 6.31 2.36
C MET A 1 9.33 6.30 3.46
N MET A 2 9.67 6.17 4.75
CA MET A 2 8.66 6.15 5.84
C MET A 2 7.65 7.32 5.83
N PRO A 3 8.04 8.58 5.53
CA PRO A 3 7.06 9.67 5.45
C PRO A 3 6.03 9.49 4.33
N ILE A 4 6.43 8.93 3.18
CA ILE A 4 5.54 8.64 2.05
C ILE A 4 4.55 7.53 2.44
N ALA A 5 5.06 6.45 3.03
CA ALA A 5 4.25 5.32 3.47
C ALA A 5 3.19 5.75 4.51
N GLN A 6 3.63 6.49 5.54
CA GLN A 6 2.74 7.03 6.57
C GLN A 6 1.73 8.02 6.00
N HIS A 7 2.16 8.94 5.12
CA HIS A 7 1.25 9.90 4.52
C HIS A 7 0.16 9.21 3.70
N LEU A 8 0.53 8.25 2.85
CA LEU A 8 -0.42 7.48 2.05
C LEU A 8 -1.38 6.68 2.94
N MET A 9 -0.85 5.95 3.93
CA MET A 9 -1.66 5.21 4.89
C MET A 9 -2.69 6.11 5.57
N THR A 10 -2.27 7.20 6.22
CA THR A 10 -3.17 8.11 6.94
C THR A 10 -4.24 8.71 6.03
N ARG A 11 -3.88 9.12 4.81
CA ARG A 11 -4.85 9.70 3.86
C ARG A 11 -5.84 8.67 3.36
N PHE A 12 -5.42 7.43 3.16
CA PHE A 12 -6.30 6.33 2.75
C PHE A 12 -7.23 5.90 3.88
N GLU A 13 -6.73 5.80 5.11
CA GLU A 13 -7.57 5.49 6.28
C GLU A 13 -8.63 6.57 6.52
N GLN A 14 -8.28 7.85 6.38
CA GLN A 14 -9.24 8.96 6.48
C GLN A 14 -10.32 8.94 5.41
N LYS A 15 -9.98 8.52 4.18
CA LYS A 15 -10.89 8.57 3.03
C LYS A 15 -11.71 7.28 2.85
N TYR A 16 -11.13 6.13 3.15
CA TYR A 16 -11.67 4.80 2.81
C TYR A 16 -11.85 3.88 4.03
N GLY A 17 -11.54 4.36 5.24
CA GLY A 17 -11.63 3.59 6.49
C GLY A 17 -10.38 2.78 6.76
N ALA A 18 -10.05 2.60 8.04
CA ALA A 18 -8.92 1.80 8.53
C ALA A 18 -9.25 0.30 8.62
N PRO A 19 -8.24 -0.61 8.67
CA PRO A 19 -6.80 -0.34 8.54
C PRO A 19 -6.29 -0.41 7.10
N TRP A 20 -5.33 0.45 6.76
CA TRP A 20 -4.53 0.33 5.53
C TRP A 20 -3.06 0.08 5.86
N HIS A 21 -2.38 -0.65 4.98
CA HIS A 21 -0.95 -0.88 5.07
C HIS A 21 -0.27 -0.37 3.80
N CYS A 22 0.93 0.21 3.94
CA CYS A 22 1.69 0.76 2.83
C CYS A 22 3.16 0.32 2.92
N VAL A 23 3.67 -0.22 1.82
CA VAL A 23 5.09 -0.54 1.63
C VAL A 23 5.62 0.32 0.49
N VAL A 24 6.78 0.94 0.72
CA VAL A 24 7.48 1.78 -0.26
C VAL A 24 8.89 1.26 -0.41
N SER A 25 9.33 1.03 -1.65
CA SER A 25 10.65 0.51 -1.99
C SER A 25 11.29 1.33 -3.11
N ASP A 26 12.59 1.61 -3.03
CA ASP A 26 13.36 2.27 -4.09
C ASP A 26 14.03 1.23 -5.00
N GLY A 27 13.23 0.31 -5.55
CA GLY A 27 13.69 -0.83 -6.33
C GLY A 27 12.65 -1.95 -6.37
N GLN A 28 13.05 -3.15 -6.80
CA GLN A 28 12.14 -4.28 -6.95
C GLN A 28 11.46 -4.64 -5.63
N LEU A 29 10.15 -4.90 -5.69
CA LEU A 29 9.32 -5.36 -4.58
C LEU A 29 8.61 -6.64 -5.00
N GLY A 30 8.86 -7.73 -4.27
CA GLY A 30 8.09 -8.96 -4.38
C GLY A 30 7.02 -9.01 -3.29
N PHE A 31 5.77 -9.26 -3.67
CA PHE A 31 4.68 -9.46 -2.72
C PHE A 31 3.80 -10.64 -3.14
N TYR A 32 3.29 -11.37 -2.16
CA TYR A 32 2.28 -12.42 -2.35
C TYR A 32 1.07 -12.04 -1.51
N VAL A 33 -0.01 -11.65 -2.17
CA VAL A 33 -1.29 -11.32 -1.53
C VAL A 33 -2.36 -12.21 -2.12
N ARG A 34 -3.26 -12.74 -1.29
CA ARG A 34 -4.43 -13.46 -1.80
C ARG A 34 -5.19 -12.51 -2.72
N TYR A 35 -5.51 -12.99 -3.92
CA TYR A 35 -6.11 -12.16 -4.95
C TYR A 35 -7.47 -11.61 -4.50
N ASP A 36 -7.46 -10.35 -4.07
CA ASP A 36 -8.63 -9.50 -3.89
C ASP A 36 -8.49 -8.29 -4.82
N PRO A 37 -9.23 -8.23 -5.93
CA PRO A 37 -9.18 -7.12 -6.87
C PRO A 37 -9.47 -5.75 -6.22
N ALA A 38 -10.19 -5.71 -5.11
CA ALA A 38 -10.55 -4.49 -4.38
C ALA A 38 -9.71 -4.27 -3.10
N GLY A 39 -8.78 -5.17 -2.82
CA GLY A 39 -8.02 -5.21 -1.57
C GLY A 39 -6.61 -4.60 -1.65
N HIS A 40 -6.09 -4.33 -2.85
CA HIS A 40 -4.73 -3.83 -3.03
C HIS A 40 -4.58 -2.86 -4.21
N ILE A 41 -3.56 -2.01 -4.13
CA ILE A 41 -3.14 -1.05 -5.14
C ILE A 41 -1.62 -1.12 -5.25
N TYR A 42 -1.12 -1.34 -6.46
CA TYR A 42 0.30 -1.43 -6.76
C TYR A 42 0.65 -0.51 -7.92
N PHE A 43 1.63 0.37 -7.73
CA PHE A 43 2.11 1.28 -8.77
C PHE A 43 3.54 1.74 -8.52
N ALA A 44 4.17 2.33 -9.53
CA ALA A 44 5.50 2.91 -9.43
C ALA A 44 5.47 4.39 -9.84
N VAL A 45 6.30 5.20 -9.18
CA VAL A 45 6.60 6.58 -9.53
C VAL A 45 8.12 6.69 -9.67
N GLY A 46 8.61 6.74 -10.91
CA GLY A 46 10.05 6.61 -11.18
C GLY A 46 10.60 5.25 -10.72
N SER A 47 11.64 5.26 -9.89
CA SER A 47 12.22 4.05 -9.28
C SER A 47 11.53 3.63 -7.98
N THR A 48 10.59 4.43 -7.47
CA THR A 48 9.90 4.16 -6.20
C THR A 48 8.64 3.34 -6.47
N ILE A 49 8.59 2.13 -5.91
CA ILE A 49 7.46 1.22 -5.95
C ILE A 49 6.61 1.42 -4.69
N ILE A 50 5.30 1.53 -4.87
CA ILE A 50 4.31 1.71 -3.81
C ILE A 50 3.32 0.56 -3.86
N PHE A 51 3.14 -0.09 -2.71
CA PHE A 51 2.17 -1.15 -2.50
C PHE A 51 1.27 -0.81 -1.32
N LEU A 52 -0.01 -0.57 -1.58
CA LEU A 52 -1.05 -0.29 -0.60
C LEU A 52 -2.01 -1.47 -0.55
N PHE A 53 -2.34 -1.96 0.64
CA PHE A 53 -3.26 -3.08 0.77
C PHE A 53 -4.06 -3.00 2.07
N ARG A 54 -5.21 -3.68 2.06
CA ARG A 54 -6.01 -3.97 3.24
C ARG A 54 -5.90 -5.46 3.55
N ASN A 55 -5.89 -5.80 4.84
CA ASN A 55 -6.11 -7.19 5.23
C ASN A 55 -7.60 -7.50 5.03
N GLN A 56 -7.90 -8.62 4.38
CA GLN A 56 -9.26 -9.16 4.35
C GLN A 56 -9.57 -9.78 5.73
N ASN A 57 -9.96 -8.93 6.69
CA ASN A 57 -10.27 -9.24 8.10
C ASN A 57 -9.15 -9.93 8.92
N PRO A 58 -9.16 -9.76 10.27
CA PRO A 58 -8.34 -10.58 11.18
C PRO A 58 -8.72 -12.06 11.18
#